data_AF-A0A090WFM6-F1
#
_entry.id   AF-A0A090WFM6-F1
#
_cell.length_a   1.000
_cell.length_b   1.000
_cell.length_c   1.000
_cell.angle_alpha   90.00
_cell.angle_beta   90.00
_cell.angle_gamma   90.00
#
_symmetry.space_group_name_H-M   'P 1'
#
loop_
_entity.id
_entity.type
_entity.pdbx_description
1 polymer ?
#
loop_
_entity_poly.entity_id
_entity_poly.type
_entity_poly.pdbx_seq_one_letter_code
_entity_poly.pdbx_strand_id
1 'polypeptide(L)'
;MNRFKKIFTSRISTDDEALSRGIKKITGITPKDIDVYRKAFTHKSMSLKDADGNPISYERLEFLGDAILGSVIAEYIYNEVPHGDEGT
;
A
#
# COMPACT_ATOMS: atom_id res chain seq x y z
N MET A 1 -22.25 -5.56 24.65
CA MET A 1 -20.95 -4.89 24.88
C MET A 1 -19.80 -5.86 24.58
N ASN A 2 -19.01 -5.60 23.53
CA ASN A 2 -17.59 -5.97 23.37
C ASN A 2 -17.08 -7.36 23.82
N ARG A 3 -17.60 -8.47 23.30
CA ARG A 3 -16.88 -9.77 23.36
C ARG A 3 -16.21 -10.15 22.04
N PHE A 4 -16.85 -9.85 20.91
CA PHE A 4 -16.28 -10.11 19.57
C PHE A 4 -15.13 -9.17 19.20
N LYS A 5 -15.15 -7.90 19.65
CA LYS A 5 -14.01 -6.98 19.46
C LYS A 5 -12.72 -7.54 20.07
N LYS A 6 -12.80 -8.15 21.27
CA LYS A 6 -11.65 -8.65 22.04
C LYS A 6 -10.94 -9.84 21.39
N ILE A 7 -11.63 -10.60 20.54
CA ILE A 7 -11.06 -11.74 19.79
C ILE A 7 -10.31 -11.25 18.54
N PHE A 8 -10.72 -10.12 17.97
CA PHE A 8 -10.04 -9.49 16.82
C PHE A 8 -8.89 -8.56 17.24
N THR A 9 -8.92 -7.98 18.44
CA THR A 9 -7.84 -7.08 18.91
C THR A 9 -6.59 -7.82 19.40
N SER A 10 -6.66 -9.15 19.59
CA SER A 10 -5.59 -9.90 20.26
C SER A 10 -4.46 -10.39 19.32
N ARG A 11 -4.39 -9.90 18.08
CA ARG A 11 -3.41 -10.37 17.08
C ARG A 11 -2.72 -9.26 16.29
N ILE A 12 -2.68 -8.02 16.79
CA ILE A 12 -1.68 -7.09 16.26
C ILE A 12 -0.33 -7.62 16.74
N SER A 13 0.47 -8.15 15.81
CA SER A 13 1.81 -8.64 16.14
C SER A 13 2.70 -7.44 16.50
N THR A 14 3.71 -7.65 17.33
CA THR A 14 4.72 -6.62 17.65
C THR A 14 5.34 -6.01 16.39
N ASP A 15 5.42 -6.81 15.33
CA ASP A 15 5.96 -6.44 14.04
C ASP A 15 5.01 -5.49 13.29
N ASP A 16 3.69 -5.70 13.39
CA ASP A 16 2.68 -4.80 12.82
C ASP A 16 2.68 -3.42 13.50
N GLU A 17 2.88 -3.39 14.82
CA GLU A 17 3.02 -2.13 15.56
C GLU A 17 4.31 -1.39 15.17
N ALA A 18 5.41 -2.12 14.99
CA ALA A 18 6.67 -1.54 14.52
C ALA A 18 6.55 -0.99 13.09
N LEU A 19 5.94 -1.75 12.19
CA LEU A 19 5.68 -1.35 10.81
C LEU A 19 4.78 -0.11 10.76
N SER A 20 3.66 -0.12 11.48
CA SER A 20 2.72 1.00 11.54
C SER A 20 3.38 2.28 12.07
N ARG A 21 4.19 2.17 13.14
CA ARG A 21 4.98 3.30 13.66
C ARG A 21 6.00 3.80 12.63
N GLY A 22 6.69 2.89 11.93
CA GLY A 22 7.64 3.24 10.88
C GLY A 22 7.00 4.03 9.74
N ILE A 23 5.86 3.55 9.23
CA ILE A 23 5.10 4.23 8.17
C ILE A 23 4.64 5.61 8.62
N LYS A 24 4.07 5.70 9.82
CA LYS A 24 3.61 6.99 10.38
C LYS A 24 4.76 7.98 10.56
N LYS A 25 5.93 7.51 10.97
CA LYS A 25 7.12 8.36 11.13
C LYS A 25 7.60 8.94 9.79
N ILE A 26 7.56 8.17 8.72
CA ILE A 26 8.08 8.58 7.40
C ILE A 26 7.05 9.43 6.64
N THR A 27 5.79 9.02 6.65
CA THR A 27 4.74 9.57 5.77
C THR A 27 3.77 10.49 6.51
N GLY A 28 3.76 10.49 7.84
CA GLY A 28 2.72 11.12 8.66
C GLY A 28 1.38 10.36 8.68
N ILE A 29 1.22 9.32 7.84
CA ILE A 29 -0.03 8.58 7.68
C ILE A 29 -0.07 7.42 8.67
N THR A 30 -1.20 7.27 9.37
CA THR A 30 -1.47 6.06 10.16
C THR A 30 -2.13 5.04 9.25
N PRO A 31 -1.53 3.85 9.01
CA PRO A 31 -2.14 2.79 8.22
C PRO A 31 -3.55 2.46 8.72
N LYS A 32 -4.55 2.56 7.83
CA LYS A 32 -5.93 2.12 8.13
C LYS A 32 -6.06 0.61 8.08
N ASP A 33 -5.34 0.00 7.15
CA ASP A 33 -5.23 -1.44 6.96
C ASP A 33 -3.74 -1.80 6.88
N ILE A 34 -3.23 -2.52 7.88
CA ILE A 34 -1.81 -2.88 7.96
C ILE A 34 -1.44 -3.97 6.95
N ASP A 35 -2.39 -4.79 6.52
CA ASP A 35 -2.13 -5.91 5.62
C ASP A 35 -1.76 -5.43 4.22
N VAL A 36 -2.29 -4.28 3.79
CA VAL A 36 -1.86 -3.60 2.56
C VAL A 36 -0.37 -3.27 2.61
N TYR A 37 0.11 -2.76 3.75
CA TYR A 37 1.52 -2.42 3.90
C TYR A 37 2.39 -3.67 4.07
N ARG A 38 1.94 -4.69 4.82
CA ARG A 38 2.64 -5.98 4.87
C ARG A 38 2.84 -6.54 3.47
N LYS A 39 1.80 -6.52 2.63
CA LYS A 39 1.86 -6.94 1.23
C LYS A 39 2.83 -6.07 0.42
N ALA A 40 2.79 -4.75 0.58
CA ALA A 40 3.71 -3.82 -0.08
C ALA A 40 5.19 -4.07 0.27
N PHE A 41 5.47 -4.55 1.49
CA PHE A 41 6.82 -4.94 1.93
C PHE A 41 7.14 -6.43 1.72
N THR A 42 6.27 -7.20 1.06
CA THR A 42 6.50 -8.63 0.77
C THR A 42 7.10 -8.79 -0.61
N HIS A 43 8.39 -9.10 -0.68
CA HIS A 43 9.08 -9.38 -1.94
C HIS A 43 8.62 -10.71 -2.54
N LYS A 44 8.49 -10.78 -3.88
CA LYS A 44 7.96 -11.96 -4.59
C LYS A 44 8.73 -13.25 -4.34
N SER A 45 10.03 -13.15 -4.04
CA SER A 45 10.89 -14.31 -3.73
C SER A 45 10.41 -15.09 -2.50
N MET A 46 9.64 -14.46 -1.61
CA MET A 46 9.10 -15.11 -0.42
C MET A 46 8.02 -16.15 -0.77
N SER A 47 7.47 -16.12 -1.99
CA SER A 47 6.52 -17.12 -2.51
C SER A 47 5.31 -17.38 -1.59
N LEU A 48 4.90 -16.37 -0.83
CA LEU A 48 3.76 -16.45 0.08
C LEU A 48 2.44 -16.52 -0.71
N LYS A 49 1.47 -17.26 -0.16
CA LYS A 49 0.14 -17.41 -0.74
C LYS A 49 -0.93 -17.22 0.32
N ASP A 50 -2.08 -16.68 -0.09
CA ASP A 50 -3.27 -16.63 0.75
C ASP A 50 -4.01 -17.98 0.79
N ALA A 51 -5.14 -18.04 1.50
CA ALA A 51 -5.95 -19.25 1.63
C ALA A 51 -6.50 -19.77 0.30
N ASP A 52 -6.67 -18.88 -0.69
CA ASP A 52 -7.17 -19.19 -2.02
C ASP A 52 -6.03 -19.52 -3.00
N GLY A 53 -4.77 -19.50 -2.53
CA GLY A 53 -3.58 -19.81 -3.32
C GLY A 53 -3.05 -18.63 -4.13
N ASN A 54 -3.58 -17.41 -3.97
CA ASN A 54 -3.09 -16.24 -4.68
C ASN A 54 -1.75 -15.77 -4.09
N PRO A 55 -0.81 -15.33 -4.93
CA PRO A 55 0.46 -14.77 -4.45
C PRO A 55 0.25 -13.51 -3.59
N ILE A 56 0.93 -13.48 -2.45
CA ILE A 56 1.06 -12.29 -1.61
C ILE A 56 2.42 -11.66 -1.92
N SER A 57 2.42 -10.66 -2.81
CA SER A 57 3.60 -9.85 -3.15
C SER A 57 3.21 -8.40 -3.45
N TYR A 58 4.20 -7.52 -3.49
CA TYR A 58 4.02 -6.10 -3.81
C TYR A 58 3.69 -5.83 -5.28
N GLU A 59 3.93 -6.77 -6.20
CA GLU A 59 3.93 -6.52 -7.67
C GLU A 59 2.61 -5.90 -8.17
N ARG A 60 1.46 -6.34 -7.65
CA ARG A 60 0.16 -5.74 -8.03
C ARG A 60 -0.06 -4.34 -7.46
N LEU A 61 0.52 -4.05 -6.30
CA LEU A 61 0.46 -2.72 -5.70
C LEU A 61 1.41 -1.76 -6.42
N GLU A 62 2.58 -2.23 -6.85
CA GLU A 62 3.52 -1.48 -7.70
C GLU A 62 2.85 -1.10 -9.02
N PHE A 63 2.27 -2.07 -9.74
CA PHE A 63 1.54 -1.80 -10.98
C PHE A 63 0.44 -0.74 -10.82
N LEU A 64 -0.34 -0.82 -9.73
CA LEU A 64 -1.37 0.18 -9.42
C LEU A 64 -0.74 1.54 -9.08
N GLY A 65 0.34 1.54 -8.30
CA GLY A 65 1.06 2.74 -7.91
C GLY A 65 1.60 3.50 -9.11
N ASP A 66 2.20 2.80 -10.07
CA ASP A 66 2.73 3.38 -11.31
C ASP A 66 1.61 4.02 -12.15
N ALA A 67 0.48 3.33 -12.28
CA ALA A 67 -0.67 3.86 -13.02
C ALA A 67 -1.25 5.14 -12.38
N ILE A 68 -1.38 5.16 -11.06
CA ILE A 68 -1.89 6.34 -10.34
C ILE A 68 -0.89 7.49 -10.40
N LEU A 69 0.40 7.22 -10.15
CA LEU A 69 1.45 8.22 -10.21
C LEU A 69 1.55 8.83 -11.61
N GLY A 70 1.53 8.00 -12.65
CA GLY A 70 1.52 8.45 -14.04
C GLY A 70 0.30 9.32 -14.36
N SER A 71 -0.89 8.95 -13.88
CA SER A 71 -2.12 9.74 -14.08
C SER A 71 -2.04 11.12 -13.42
N VAL A 72 -1.55 11.19 -12.18
CA VAL A 72 -1.40 12.46 -11.45
C VAL A 72 -0.36 13.37 -12.12
N ILE A 73 0.75 12.80 -12.56
CA ILE A 73 1.79 13.55 -13.30
C ILE A 73 1.23 14.06 -14.63
N ALA A 74 0.51 13.22 -15.37
CA ALA A 74 -0.10 13.61 -16.63
C ALA A 74 -1.12 14.74 -16.46
N GLU A 75 -1.97 14.66 -15.42
CA GLU A 75 -2.90 15.74 -15.08
C GLU A 75 -2.16 17.04 -14.74
N TYR A 76 -1.11 16.96 -13.93
CA TYR A 76 -0.32 18.13 -13.55
C TYR A 76 0.30 18.82 -14.78
N ILE A 77 0.96 18.05 -15.65
CA ILE A 77 1.59 18.58 -16.87
C ILE A 77 0.54 19.17 -17.82
N TYR A 78 -0.59 18.48 -18.01
CA TYR A 78 -1.67 18.96 -18.87
C TYR A 78 -2.18 20.35 -18.45
N ASN A 79 -2.28 20.59 -17.13
CA ASN A 79 -2.74 21.87 -16.60
C ASN A 79 -1.65 22.98 -16.67
N GLU A 80 -0.39 22.64 -16.42
CA GLU A 80 0.71 23.61 -16.38
C GLU A 80 1.27 23.96 -17.77
N VAL A 81 1.10 23.08 -18.75
CA VAL A 81 1.63 23.25 -20.12
C VAL A 81 0.49 23.19 -21.14
N PRO A 82 -0.41 24.20 -21.18
CA PRO A 82 -1.63 24.18 -22.02
C PRO A 82 -1.36 24.25 -23.54
N HIS A 83 -0.11 24.52 -23.93
CA HIS A 83 0.34 24.52 -25.33
C HIS A 83 1.34 23.39 -25.63
N GLY A 84 1.63 22.54 -24.64
CA GLY A 84 2.45 21.35 -24.82
C GLY A 84 1.66 20.31 -25.60
N ASP A 85 2.36 19.58 -26.46
CA ASP A 85 1.78 18.43 -27.13
C ASP A 85 1.99 17.17 -26.31
N GLU A 86 1.47 16.03 -26.78
CA GLU A 86 1.57 14.75 -26.09
C GLU A 86 3.01 14.21 -25.92
N GLY A 87 4.03 14.91 -26.46
CA GLY A 87 5.43 14.51 -26.43
C GLY A 87 6.43 15.55 -25.92
N THR A 88 6.03 16.79 -25.60
CA THR A 88 6.94 17.90 -25.27
C THR A 88 6.45 18.82 -24.15
#